data_AF-A0A975J296-F1
#
_entry.id   AF-A0A975J296-F1
#
_cell.length_a   1.000
_cell.length_b   1.000
_cell.length_c   1.000
_cell.angle_alpha   90.00
_cell.angle_beta   90.00
_cell.angle_gamma   90.00
#
_symmetry.space_group_name_H-M   'P 1'
#
loop_
_entity.id
_entity.type
_entity.pdbx_description
1 polymer ?
#
loop_
_entity_poly.entity_id
_entity_poly.type
_entity_poly.pdbx_seq_one_letter_code
_entity_poly.pdbx_strand_id
1 'polypeptide(L)'
;MFDKTNFTAVIDQRLQRALDHSFVAMRDASAADHGSYMRRCQLELLQTDAAKLPTPERLKRVKQTQDPALEALYFQFGRHLMVAGSRPDSPLPAKGCPFTVDCVWV
;
A
#
# COMPACT_ATOMS: atom_id res chain seq x y z
N MET A 1 23.13 -1.52 10.51
CA MET A 1 23.42 -2.80 9.82
C MET A 1 22.89 -3.89 10.74
N PHE A 2 21.89 -4.66 10.31
CA PHE A 2 21.09 -5.52 11.19
C PHE A 2 21.96 -6.53 11.94
N ASP A 3 22.02 -6.38 13.26
CA ASP A 3 22.66 -7.35 14.14
C ASP A 3 21.71 -8.53 14.31
N LYS A 4 22.08 -9.68 13.73
CA LYS A 4 21.22 -10.89 13.61
C LYS A 4 20.97 -11.58 14.96
N THR A 5 21.45 -11.00 16.05
CA THR A 5 21.57 -11.66 17.35
C THR A 5 20.39 -11.33 18.30
N ASN A 6 19.59 -10.29 18.02
CA ASN A 6 18.58 -9.75 18.96
C ASN A 6 17.20 -9.46 18.35
N PHE A 7 16.66 -10.35 17.51
CA PHE A 7 15.32 -10.15 16.93
C PHE A 7 14.19 -10.19 17.96
N THR A 8 14.31 -11.04 18.98
CA THR A 8 13.30 -11.22 20.03
C THR A 8 13.08 -9.92 20.82
N ALA A 9 14.16 -9.28 21.27
CA ALA A 9 14.09 -8.01 21.99
C ALA A 9 13.43 -6.89 21.17
N VAL A 10 13.68 -6.84 19.85
CA VAL A 10 13.06 -5.85 18.95
C VAL A 10 11.57 -6.14 18.75
N ILE A 11 11.17 -7.40 18.63
CA ILE A 11 9.77 -7.80 18.51
C ILE A 11 9.03 -7.43 19.79
N ASP A 12 9.56 -7.82 20.96
CA ASP A 12 8.94 -7.53 22.25
C ASP A 12 8.78 -6.03 22.47
N GLN A 13 9.81 -5.24 22.16
CA GLN A 13 9.74 -3.79 22.25
C GLN A 13 8.65 -3.18 21.35
N ARG A 14 8.53 -3.67 20.10
CA ARG A 14 7.50 -3.20 19.17
C ARG A 14 6.09 -3.61 19.61
N LEU A 15 5.95 -4.82 20.12
CA LEU A 15 4.69 -5.33 20.64
C LEU A 15 4.23 -4.52 21.84
N GLN A 16 5.10 -4.28 22.83
CA GLN A 16 4.76 -3.48 24.00
C GLN A 16 4.31 -2.07 23.60
N ARG A 17 5.06 -1.40 22.71
CA ARG A 17 4.65 -0.09 22.18
C ARG A 17 3.29 -0.12 21.47
N ALA A 18 2.97 -1.19 20.75
CA ALA A 18 1.68 -1.33 20.09
C ALA A 18 0.54 -1.58 21.10
N LEU A 19 0.79 -2.33 22.17
CA LEU A 19 -0.17 -2.60 23.23
C LEU A 19 -0.51 -1.35 24.05
N ASP A 20 0.41 -0.37 24.14
CA ASP A 20 0.17 0.92 24.79
C ASP A 20 -0.87 1.78 24.06
N HIS A 21 -1.22 1.44 22.81
CA HIS A 21 -2.21 2.16 22.01
C HIS A 21 -3.49 1.33 21.80
N SER A 22 -4.64 2.02 21.80
CA SER A 22 -5.89 1.36 21.41
C SER A 22 -5.91 1.03 19.92
N PHE A 23 -6.61 -0.04 19.55
CA PHE A 23 -6.80 -0.43 18.15
C PHE A 23 -7.35 0.73 17.29
N VAL A 24 -8.33 1.46 17.81
CA VAL A 24 -8.96 2.58 17.09
C VAL A 24 -7.93 3.69 16.80
N ALA A 25 -7.12 4.06 17.80
CA ALA A 25 -6.09 5.07 17.64
C ALA A 25 -5.02 4.64 16.61
N MET A 26 -4.58 3.39 16.66
CA MET A 26 -3.62 2.86 15.68
C MET A 26 -4.19 2.82 14.26
N ARG A 27 -5.44 2.36 14.11
CA ARG A 27 -6.13 2.34 12.81
C ARG A 27 -6.24 3.74 12.21
N ASP A 28 -6.67 4.72 13.01
CA ASP A 28 -6.90 6.07 12.53
C ASP A 28 -5.59 6.78 12.21
N ALA A 29 -4.55 6.58 13.02
CA ALA A 29 -3.19 7.07 12.73
C ALA A 29 -2.63 6.45 11.44
N SER A 30 -2.78 5.14 11.25
CA SER A 30 -2.36 4.45 10.02
C SER A 30 -3.11 4.94 8.78
N ALA A 31 -4.43 5.14 8.90
CA ALA A 31 -5.26 5.68 7.83
C ALA A 31 -4.90 7.14 7.50
N ALA A 32 -4.59 7.96 8.51
CA ALA A 32 -4.16 9.33 8.32
C ALA A 32 -2.80 9.41 7.61
N ASP A 33 -1.83 8.60 8.04
CA ASP A 33 -0.51 8.47 7.42
C ASP A 33 -0.63 8.04 5.96
N HIS A 34 -1.21 6.86 5.70
CA HIS A 34 -1.36 6.33 4.34
C HIS A 34 -2.16 7.28 3.44
N GLY A 35 -3.23 7.86 3.98
CA GLY A 35 -4.04 8.85 3.30
C GLY A 35 -3.25 10.10 2.91
N SER A 36 -2.27 10.53 3.70
CA SER A 36 -1.45 11.73 3.38
C SER A 36 -0.62 11.57 2.10
N TYR A 37 -0.23 10.33 1.77
CA TYR A 37 0.49 10.02 0.52
C TYR A 37 -0.49 9.84 -0.64
N MET A 38 -1.58 9.11 -0.41
CA MET A 38 -2.56 8.82 -1.46
C MET A 38 -3.29 10.10 -1.93
N ARG A 39 -3.63 11.02 -1.03
CA ARG A 39 -4.32 12.29 -1.37
C ARG A 39 -3.52 13.25 -2.24
N ARG A 40 -2.21 13.04 -2.44
CA ARG A 40 -1.35 13.94 -3.24
C ARG A 40 -1.70 13.95 -4.73
N CYS A 41 -2.35 12.91 -5.24
CA CYS A 41 -2.72 12.81 -6.65
C CYS A 41 -4.05 12.08 -6.81
N GLN A 42 -4.96 12.70 -7.54
CA GLN A 42 -6.29 12.18 -7.85
C GLN A 42 -6.45 12.18 -9.37
N LEU A 43 -6.79 11.02 -9.93
CA LEU A 43 -7.13 10.85 -11.33
C LEU A 43 -8.57 10.38 -11.37
N GLU A 44 -9.44 11.19 -11.95
CA GLU A 44 -10.85 10.87 -12.15
C GLU A 44 -11.12 10.79 -13.65
N LEU A 45 -11.64 9.65 -14.06
CA LEU A 45 -12.07 9.37 -15.43
C LEU A 45 -13.56 9.03 -15.43
N LEU A 46 -14.17 9.07 -16.61
CA LEU A 46 -15.59 8.81 -16.78
C LEU A 46 -15.95 7.41 -16.25
N GLN A 47 -16.95 7.38 -15.36
CA GLN A 47 -17.49 6.14 -14.83
C GLN A 47 -18.55 5.59 -15.80
N THR A 48 -18.42 4.31 -16.13
CA THR A 48 -19.40 3.56 -16.91
C THR A 48 -20.14 2.57 -16.00
N ASP A 49 -21.21 1.95 -16.48
CA ASP A 49 -21.93 0.91 -15.71
C ASP A 49 -21.04 -0.27 -15.31
N ALA A 50 -19.92 -0.49 -16.01
CA ALA A 50 -18.92 -1.49 -15.65
C ALA A 50 -18.28 -1.22 -14.28
N ALA A 51 -18.25 0.03 -13.79
CA ALA A 51 -17.70 0.39 -12.49
C ALA A 51 -18.46 -0.22 -11.30
N LYS A 52 -19.72 -0.66 -11.50
CA LYS A 52 -20.54 -1.32 -10.47
C LYS A 52 -20.18 -2.79 -10.27
N LEU A 53 -19.41 -3.37 -11.18
CA LEU A 53 -19.06 -4.80 -11.15
C LEU A 53 -17.82 -5.06 -10.28
N PRO A 54 -17.68 -6.29 -9.76
CA PRO A 54 -16.44 -6.71 -9.11
C PRO A 54 -15.22 -6.60 -10.04
N THR A 55 -14.08 -6.21 -9.50
CA THR A 55 -12.82 -6.04 -10.25
C THR A 55 -12.42 -7.24 -11.12
N PRO A 56 -12.57 -8.51 -10.67
CA PRO A 56 -12.26 -9.67 -11.52
C PRO A 56 -13.13 -9.76 -12.78
N GLU A 57 -14.38 -9.31 -12.71
CA GLU A 57 -15.28 -9.30 -13.87
C GLU A 57 -14.98 -8.13 -14.80
N ARG A 58 -14.68 -6.95 -14.23
CA ARG A 58 -14.24 -5.78 -15.00
C ARG A 58 -13.01 -6.09 -15.86
N LEU A 59 -12.04 -6.82 -15.30
CA LEU A 59 -10.83 -7.23 -16.02
C LEU A 59 -11.09 -8.19 -17.18
N LYS A 60 -12.12 -9.05 -17.08
CA LYS A 60 -12.52 -9.90 -18.20
C LYS A 60 -13.18 -9.09 -19.32
N ARG A 61 -14.01 -8.11 -18.95
CA ARG A 61 -14.78 -7.27 -19.88
C ARG A 61 -13.93 -6.19 -20.57
N VAL A 62 -12.86 -5.71 -19.94
CA VAL A 62 -11.99 -4.66 -20.51
C VAL A 62 -11.37 -5.06 -21.86
N LYS A 63 -11.23 -6.37 -22.12
CA LYS A 63 -10.76 -6.90 -23.40
C LYS A 63 -11.72 -6.62 -24.57
N GLN A 64 -12.99 -6.37 -24.27
CA GLN A 64 -14.06 -6.19 -25.25
C GLN A 64 -14.66 -4.78 -25.22
N THR A 65 -14.55 -4.08 -24.08
CA THR A 65 -15.16 -2.75 -23.89
C THR A 65 -14.25 -1.89 -23.05
N GLN A 66 -14.04 -0.63 -23.44
CA GLN A 66 -13.23 0.30 -22.66
C GLN A 66 -13.90 0.64 -21.32
N ASP A 67 -13.12 0.60 -20.24
CA ASP A 67 -13.54 1.01 -18.90
C ASP A 67 -12.53 2.05 -18.36
N PRO A 68 -12.71 3.35 -18.66
CA PRO A 68 -11.80 4.40 -18.21
C PRO A 68 -11.69 4.46 -16.67
N ALA A 69 -12.75 4.09 -15.94
CA ALA A 69 -12.70 4.02 -14.49
C ALA A 69 -11.82 2.87 -13.98
N LEU A 70 -11.61 1.82 -14.78
CA LEU A 70 -10.65 0.76 -14.45
C LEU A 70 -9.21 1.25 -14.62
N GLU A 71 -8.94 2.04 -15.65
CA GLU A 71 -7.62 2.66 -15.86
C GLU A 71 -7.25 3.63 -14.72
N ALA A 72 -8.20 4.45 -14.28
CA ALA A 72 -8.04 5.29 -13.09
C ALA A 72 -7.75 4.46 -11.82
N LEU A 73 -8.41 3.31 -11.67
CA LEU A 73 -8.16 2.38 -10.56
C LEU A 73 -6.76 1.77 -10.64
N TYR A 74 -6.29 1.36 -11.82
CA TYR A 74 -4.93 0.84 -12.01
C TYR A 74 -3.86 1.87 -11.65
N PHE A 75 -4.05 3.13 -12.05
CA PHE A 75 -3.16 4.23 -11.68
C PHE A 75 -3.06 4.39 -10.15
N GLN A 76 -4.20 4.41 -9.45
CA GLN A 76 -4.19 4.53 -8.00
C GLN A 76 -3.65 3.28 -7.30
N PHE A 77 -3.87 2.09 -7.87
CA PHE A 77 -3.31 0.85 -7.35
C PHE A 77 -1.79 0.83 -7.41
N GLY A 78 -1.19 1.28 -8.53
CA GLY A 78 0.26 1.44 -8.63
C GLY A 78 0.84 2.35 -7.55
N ARG A 79 0.15 3.46 -7.24
CA ARG A 79 0.53 4.36 -6.15
C ARG A 79 0.41 3.72 -4.78
N HIS A 80 -0.66 2.95 -4.55
CA HIS A 80 -0.82 2.19 -3.32
C HIS A 80 0.34 1.21 -3.11
N LEU A 81 0.75 0.47 -4.15
CA LEU A 81 1.90 -0.45 -4.07
C LEU A 81 3.21 0.29 -3.77
N MET A 82 3.42 1.48 -4.34
CA MET A 82 4.59 2.29 -4.01
C MET A 82 4.60 2.72 -2.54
N VAL A 83 3.46 3.18 -2.00
CA VAL A 83 3.36 3.58 -0.59
C VAL A 83 3.49 2.38 0.35
N ALA A 84 2.97 1.22 -0.02
CA ALA A 84 3.07 0.01 0.80
C ALA A 84 4.48 -0.60 0.78
N GLY A 85 5.13 -0.60 -0.39
CA GLY A 85 6.43 -1.25 -0.60
C GLY A 85 7.65 -0.36 -0.38
N SER A 86 7.50 0.97 -0.44
CA SER A 86 8.60 1.91 -0.34
C SER A 86 8.26 3.03 0.64
N ARG A 87 8.73 2.86 1.88
CA ARG A 87 8.68 3.90 2.90
C ARG A 87 10.10 4.40 3.19
N PRO A 88 10.30 5.72 3.35
CA PRO A 88 11.60 6.28 3.69
C PRO A 88 12.16 5.74 5.02
N ASP A 89 11.26 5.29 5.90
CA ASP A 89 11.57 4.79 7.23
C ASP A 89 11.77 3.26 7.25
N SER A 90 11.70 2.61 6.08
CA SER A 90 11.87 1.15 5.99
C SER A 90 13.31 0.78 6.35
N PRO A 91 13.52 -0.06 7.39
CA PRO A 91 14.84 -0.40 7.87
C PRO A 91 15.55 -1.42 6.97
N LEU A 92 14.86 -2.04 6.00
CA LEU A 92 15.46 -2.90 4.96
C LEU A 92 16.65 -2.18 4.29
N PRO A 93 17.58 -2.86 3.59
CA PRO A 93 18.75 -2.23 2.97
C PRO A 93 18.36 -1.35 1.76
N ALA A 94 17.49 -0.38 1.97
CA ALA A 94 16.96 0.58 1.02
C ALA A 94 17.70 1.93 1.10
N LYS A 95 18.85 1.99 1.79
CA LYS A 95 19.81 3.08 1.54
C LYS A 95 20.55 2.91 0.20
N GLY A 96 20.27 1.85 -0.58
CA GLY A 96 20.94 1.63 -1.88
C GLY A 96 20.33 0.63 -2.88
N CYS A 97 19.17 0.00 -2.63
CA CYS A 97 18.52 -0.86 -3.63
C CYS A 97 17.31 -0.16 -4.27
N PRO A 98 17.28 -0.01 -5.61
CA PRO A 98 16.08 0.43 -6.32
C PRO A 98 14.96 -0.61 -6.16
N PHE A 99 13.73 -0.18 -6.47
CA PHE A 99 12.47 -0.91 -6.38
C PHE A 99 12.51 -2.31 -7.03
N THR A 100 13.01 -3.34 -6.33
CA THR A 100 12.88 -4.73 -6.76
C THR A 100 11.59 -5.33 -6.19
N VAL A 101 10.75 -5.84 -7.08
CA VAL A 101 9.46 -6.49 -6.80
C VAL A 101 9.57 -7.69 -5.84
N ASP A 102 10.77 -8.21 -5.61
CA ASP A 102 11.03 -9.38 -4.77
C ASP A 102 11.30 -9.06 -3.28
N CYS A 103 11.36 -7.77 -2.88
CA CYS A 103 11.87 -7.41 -1.56
C CYS A 103 10.81 -7.22 -0.45
N VAL A 104 9.52 -7.15 -0.77
CA VAL A 104 8.47 -6.85 0.24
C VAL A 104 7.31 -7.87 0.26
N TRP A 105 7.05 -8.53 -0.85
CA TRP A 105 6.02 -9.56 -0.97
C TRP A 105 6.69 -10.91 -1.20
N VAL A 106 7.15 -11.54 -0.12
CA VAL A 106 7.54 -12.96 -0.08
C VAL A 106 6.58 -13.69 0.84
#